data_AF-A0A3L6MZH6-F1
#
_entry.id   AF-A0A3L6MZH6-F1
#
_cell.length_a   1.000
_cell.length_b   1.000
_cell.length_c   1.000
_cell.angle_alpha   90.00
_cell.angle_beta   90.00
_cell.angle_gamma   90.00
#
_symmetry.space_group_name_H-M   'P 1'
#
loop_
_entity.id
_entity.type
_entity.pdbx_description
1 polymer ?
#
loop_
_entity_poly.entity_id
_entity_poly.type
_entity_poly.pdbx_seq_one_letter_code
_entity_poly.pdbx_strand_id
1 'polypeptide(L)'
;MSMIWVDGNEDGDEVMQSVGFYEHTEAPLVFPSFNFLHADQDVEIPCMICGVSFHISRHRTAGEPPSAAWCSPASDGVGVYPGSQNCVQPGCNSVPRDGPGPGTSFISIRNLDSSRSEHISGPNCRSISAYHGSRISVEAMRECNTYQCLLPRDESWEPQESELEDFEKQSRYVLSGLSGAMEFNGRGYAQVFPARNDVHYPATDYNHIDGGLTGMPFHPTCFEVFKRASIYRYGFVNVKALVSWGQIITAPTLRLPEHAAVKRARQMHWMHHAGDEFLAANPCLIPGLQDILDSVQNVWNPDDICSDAASPAPNSTDPFSKFPQEIKLEILLQLDSWDIANLRLSSRTFRHLPQSLFYHLTLRELPWLYEAWTSLPLSFFVTTTAAEQQRVGQGLAEINEEILARREDDNGSEEDAAEIKRLVSLAAKLEERQKQGYTTTPVRMLDRKNTNWTQLRGELTRRWGELPGLRNRRRIWNNCQEIMGRAEIIPY
;
A
#
# COMPACT_ATOMS: atom_id res chain seq x y z
N MET A 1 23.79 -12.55 -10.16
CA MET A 1 24.25 -11.73 -11.30
C MET A 1 24.95 -10.52 -10.69
N SER A 2 26.24 -10.34 -10.98
CA SER A 2 27.12 -9.36 -10.31
C SER A 2 26.67 -7.93 -10.64
N MET A 3 26.31 -7.15 -9.63
CA MET A 3 26.11 -5.70 -9.75
C MET A 3 27.46 -5.02 -9.59
N ILE A 4 27.94 -4.37 -10.65
CA ILE A 4 29.13 -3.52 -10.58
C ILE A 4 28.65 -2.12 -10.21
N TRP A 5 28.99 -1.68 -9.01
CA TRP A 5 28.88 -0.28 -8.60
C TRP A 5 30.11 0.44 -9.15
N VAL A 6 29.91 1.51 -9.91
CA VAL A 6 31.00 2.37 -10.39
C VAL A 6 31.17 3.48 -9.35
N ASP A 7 32.32 3.53 -8.69
CA ASP A 7 32.65 4.62 -7.76
C ASP A 7 32.65 5.97 -8.50
N GLY A 8 31.74 6.86 -8.10
CA GLY A 8 31.71 8.26 -8.49
C GLY A 8 32.46 9.15 -7.48
N ASN A 9 33.10 10.20 -8.00
CA ASN A 9 34.02 11.12 -7.31
C ASN A 9 33.54 11.73 -5.97
N GLU A 10 34.52 12.21 -5.20
CA GLU A 10 34.53 12.74 -3.81
C GLU A 10 33.55 13.88 -3.42
N ASP A 11 32.48 14.15 -4.18
CA ASP A 11 31.41 15.06 -3.75
C ASP A 11 30.13 14.26 -3.52
N GLY A 12 29.67 14.25 -2.26
CA GLY A 12 28.68 13.32 -1.69
C GLY A 12 27.23 13.43 -2.18
N ASP A 13 26.99 13.55 -3.48
CA ASP A 13 25.67 13.47 -4.11
C ASP A 13 25.58 12.26 -5.06
N GLU A 14 25.42 11.05 -4.50
CA GLU A 14 24.84 9.92 -5.26
C GLU A 14 23.31 10.04 -5.26
N VAL A 15 22.79 10.97 -6.06
CA VAL A 15 21.40 10.89 -6.52
C VAL A 15 21.39 9.97 -7.74
N MET A 16 20.53 8.95 -7.76
CA MET A 16 20.27 8.19 -9.00
C MET A 16 19.88 9.19 -10.10
N GLN A 17 20.81 9.45 -11.01
CA GLN A 17 20.56 10.26 -12.19
C GLN A 17 19.47 9.57 -13.02
N SER A 18 18.53 10.37 -13.54
CA SER A 18 17.50 9.93 -14.47
C SER A 18 18.14 9.16 -15.64
N VAL A 19 17.78 7.90 -15.84
CA VAL A 19 18.32 7.08 -16.94
C VAL A 19 17.20 6.66 -17.89
N GLY A 20 17.52 6.75 -19.17
CA GLY A 20 16.60 6.77 -20.30
C GLY A 20 15.83 5.48 -20.57
N PHE A 21 14.78 5.66 -21.35
CA PHE A 21 13.64 4.76 -21.49
C PHE A 21 13.79 3.84 -22.71
N TYR A 22 13.41 2.58 -22.53
CA TYR A 22 13.32 1.61 -23.61
C TYR A 22 11.84 1.35 -23.94
N GLU A 23 11.39 1.86 -25.09
CA GLU A 23 10.07 1.61 -25.65
C GLU A 23 10.11 0.32 -26.48
N HIS A 24 9.26 -0.64 -26.12
CA HIS A 24 8.74 -1.61 -27.09
C HIS A 24 7.25 -1.36 -27.28
N THR A 25 6.95 -0.79 -28.45
CA THR A 25 5.64 -0.75 -29.09
C THR A 25 5.07 -2.16 -29.19
N GLU A 26 3.75 -2.27 -29.04
CA GLU A 26 2.94 -3.51 -29.04
C GLU A 26 2.71 -4.11 -27.63
N ALA A 27 1.73 -3.52 -26.93
CA ALA A 27 0.94 -4.22 -25.92
C ALA A 27 -0.54 -4.11 -26.33
N PRO A 28 -1.33 -5.20 -26.21
CA PRO A 28 -2.75 -5.17 -26.58
C PRO A 28 -3.53 -4.18 -25.71
N LEU A 29 -4.50 -3.50 -26.32
CA LEU A 29 -5.32 -2.43 -25.72
C LEU A 29 -6.38 -2.93 -24.71
N VAL A 30 -6.47 -4.25 -24.49
CA VAL A 30 -7.59 -4.88 -23.79
C VAL A 30 -7.08 -6.00 -22.87
N PHE A 31 -7.63 -6.12 -21.67
CA PHE A 31 -7.45 -7.30 -20.81
C PHE A 31 -8.27 -8.46 -21.41
N PRO A 32 -7.69 -9.66 -21.65
CA PRO A 32 -8.36 -10.72 -22.39
C PRO A 32 -9.52 -11.34 -21.60
N SER A 33 -10.51 -11.84 -22.36
CA SER A 33 -11.72 -12.50 -21.89
C SER A 33 -11.48 -13.93 -21.43
N PHE A 34 -12.22 -14.37 -20.41
CA PHE A 34 -12.43 -15.79 -20.14
C PHE A 34 -13.92 -16.09 -19.99
N ASN A 35 -14.43 -16.98 -20.84
CA ASN A 35 -15.72 -17.64 -20.66
C ASN A 35 -15.57 -18.72 -19.59
N PHE A 36 -15.98 -18.44 -18.35
CA PHE A 36 -16.28 -19.50 -17.39
C PHE A 36 -17.78 -19.63 -17.21
N LEU A 37 -18.27 -20.83 -17.53
CA LEU A 37 -19.54 -21.37 -17.07
C LEU A 37 -19.47 -21.59 -15.54
N HIS A 38 -19.53 -20.52 -14.76
CA HIS A 38 -19.94 -20.53 -13.36
C HIS A 38 -20.84 -19.33 -13.11
N ALA A 39 -22.07 -19.45 -13.57
CA ALA A 39 -23.17 -18.64 -13.08
C ALA A 39 -23.36 -18.89 -11.56
N ASP A 40 -23.71 -17.83 -10.84
CA ASP A 40 -24.27 -17.79 -9.47
C ASP A 40 -23.35 -17.92 -8.23
N GLN A 41 -22.09 -17.48 -8.26
CA GLN A 41 -21.40 -17.16 -6.99
C GLN A 41 -20.77 -15.77 -7.05
N ASP A 42 -21.28 -14.87 -6.21
CA ASP A 42 -20.70 -13.55 -5.94
C ASP A 42 -19.32 -13.72 -5.28
N VAL A 43 -18.27 -13.83 -6.09
CA VAL A 43 -16.89 -13.93 -5.61
C VAL A 43 -16.34 -12.53 -5.40
N GLU A 44 -16.01 -12.20 -4.16
CA GLU A 44 -15.32 -10.97 -3.79
C GLU A 44 -14.05 -10.75 -4.65
N ILE A 45 -13.90 -9.55 -5.22
CA ILE A 45 -12.71 -9.16 -5.99
C ILE A 45 -11.63 -8.65 -5.01
N PRO A 46 -10.50 -9.35 -4.83
CA PRO A 46 -9.43 -8.89 -3.97
C PRO A 46 -8.49 -7.92 -4.70
N CYS A 47 -7.62 -7.25 -3.97
CA CYS A 47 -6.50 -6.52 -4.56
C CYS A 47 -5.60 -7.46 -5.38
N MET A 48 -5.36 -7.12 -6.65
CA MET A 48 -4.58 -7.95 -7.59
C MET A 48 -3.07 -7.99 -7.28
N ILE A 49 -2.57 -7.11 -6.40
CA ILE A 49 -1.17 -7.08 -5.95
C ILE A 49 -0.98 -7.93 -4.69
N CYS A 50 -1.82 -7.71 -3.67
CA CYS A 50 -1.61 -8.30 -2.35
C CYS A 50 -2.56 -9.45 -2.02
N GLY A 51 -3.63 -9.64 -2.78
CA GLY A 51 -4.65 -10.66 -2.58
C GLY A 51 -5.55 -10.44 -1.37
N VAL A 52 -5.46 -9.29 -0.70
CA VAL A 52 -6.31 -8.93 0.44
C VAL A 52 -7.60 -8.30 -0.06
N SER A 53 -8.68 -8.61 0.67
CA SER A 53 -10.02 -8.04 0.55
C SER A 53 -10.05 -6.52 0.72
N PHE A 54 -10.95 -5.83 0.01
CA PHE A 54 -11.31 -4.42 0.26
C PHE A 54 -12.41 -4.26 1.31
N HIS A 55 -12.87 -5.38 1.88
CA HIS A 55 -13.99 -5.49 2.83
C HIS A 55 -13.50 -5.85 4.24
N ILE A 56 -12.46 -5.17 4.72
CA ILE A 56 -11.92 -5.36 6.06
C ILE A 56 -12.78 -4.63 7.10
N SER A 57 -13.10 -5.34 8.19
CA SER A 57 -13.85 -4.84 9.33
C SER A 57 -12.94 -4.69 10.56
N ARG A 58 -13.29 -3.75 11.45
CA ARG A 58 -12.59 -3.52 12.72
C ARG A 58 -13.57 -3.34 13.88
N HIS A 59 -13.33 -4.08 14.96
CA HIS A 59 -13.96 -3.81 16.26
C HIS A 59 -13.08 -2.87 17.07
N ARG A 60 -13.69 -1.85 17.68
CA ARG A 60 -12.99 -0.93 18.58
C ARG A 60 -12.80 -1.52 19.97
N THR A 61 -11.84 -0.95 20.71
CA THR A 61 -11.73 -1.16 22.15
C THR A 61 -12.74 -0.31 22.92
N ALA A 62 -12.93 -0.59 24.21
CA ALA A 62 -13.84 0.19 25.06
C ALA A 62 -13.42 1.66 25.21
N GLY A 63 -12.12 1.96 25.11
CA GLY A 63 -11.59 3.33 25.22
C GLY A 63 -11.57 4.11 23.91
N GLU A 64 -11.88 3.46 22.78
CA GLU A 64 -11.89 4.10 21.46
C GLU A 64 -13.28 4.66 21.11
N PRO A 65 -13.36 5.76 20.33
CA PRO A 65 -14.63 6.33 19.90
C PRO A 65 -15.36 5.40 18.91
N PRO A 66 -16.68 5.56 18.71
CA PRO A 66 -17.46 4.78 17.74
C PRO A 66 -16.93 4.83 16.31
N SER A 67 -16.20 5.89 15.94
CA SER A 67 -15.55 6.03 14.63
C SER A 67 -14.35 5.11 14.42
N ALA A 68 -13.82 4.50 15.48
CA ALA A 68 -12.77 3.51 15.41
C ALA A 68 -13.27 2.11 15.02
N ALA A 69 -14.58 1.92 14.85
CA ALA A 69 -15.17 0.66 14.41
C ALA A 69 -15.90 0.86 13.08
N TRP A 70 -15.70 -0.09 12.17
CA TRP A 70 -16.39 -0.15 10.89
C TRP A 70 -16.62 -1.61 10.50
N CYS A 71 -17.67 -1.83 9.73
CA CYS A 71 -18.00 -3.11 9.13
C CYS A 71 -18.11 -2.89 7.64
N SER A 72 -17.50 -3.77 6.85
CA SER A 72 -17.77 -3.77 5.42
C SER A 72 -19.16 -4.37 5.17
N PRO A 73 -19.95 -3.90 4.19
CA PRO A 73 -21.24 -4.50 3.88
C PRO A 73 -21.01 -5.96 3.50
N ALA A 74 -21.57 -6.87 4.29
CA ALA A 74 -21.71 -8.25 3.85
C ALA A 74 -22.72 -8.30 2.71
N SER A 75 -22.66 -9.38 1.95
CA SER A 75 -23.45 -9.68 0.76
C SER A 75 -24.97 -9.60 0.91
N ASP A 76 -25.49 -9.49 2.13
CA ASP A 76 -26.90 -9.51 2.44
C ASP A 76 -27.54 -8.11 2.53
N GLY A 77 -26.79 -7.02 2.29
CA GLY A 77 -27.33 -5.66 2.40
C GLY A 77 -27.80 -5.31 3.81
N VAL A 78 -27.48 -6.18 4.77
CA VAL A 78 -27.65 -5.95 6.17
C VAL A 78 -26.24 -5.65 6.66
N GLY A 79 -26.01 -4.43 7.13
CA GLY A 79 -24.83 -4.13 7.96
C GLY A 79 -24.93 -4.90 9.27
N VAL A 80 -24.98 -6.23 9.22
CA VAL A 80 -24.88 -7.11 10.37
C VAL A 80 -23.44 -6.94 10.80
N TYR A 81 -23.21 -6.25 11.92
CA TYR A 81 -22.03 -6.50 12.72
C TYR A 81 -21.95 -8.01 12.89
N PRO A 82 -21.05 -8.74 12.20
CA PRO A 82 -21.11 -10.18 12.25
C PRO A 82 -20.72 -10.55 13.69
N GLY A 83 -21.71 -11.04 14.44
CA GLY A 83 -21.54 -11.49 15.83
C GLY A 83 -21.46 -10.40 16.90
N SER A 84 -22.59 -9.78 17.25
CA SER A 84 -22.74 -9.12 18.57
C SER A 84 -23.70 -9.81 19.53
N GLN A 85 -24.56 -10.72 19.06
CA GLN A 85 -25.50 -11.39 19.98
C GLN A 85 -24.88 -12.57 20.75
N ASN A 86 -23.76 -13.16 20.29
CA ASN A 86 -23.26 -14.44 20.84
C ASN A 86 -21.75 -14.50 21.12
N CYS A 87 -21.00 -13.38 21.17
CA CYS A 87 -19.59 -13.48 21.58
C CYS A 87 -19.49 -13.72 23.09
N VAL A 88 -19.40 -14.98 23.49
CA VAL A 88 -19.34 -15.42 24.90
C VAL A 88 -17.92 -15.35 25.51
N GLN A 89 -16.98 -14.66 24.85
CA GLN A 89 -15.60 -14.59 25.33
C GLN A 89 -15.49 -13.62 26.53
N PRO A 90 -14.73 -13.96 27.57
CA PRO A 90 -14.53 -13.09 28.72
C PRO A 90 -13.98 -11.70 28.31
N GLY A 91 -14.63 -10.65 28.79
CA GLY A 91 -14.25 -9.25 28.52
C GLY A 91 -14.80 -8.66 27.23
N CYS A 92 -15.57 -9.42 26.43
CA CYS A 92 -16.37 -8.86 25.35
C CYS A 92 -17.68 -8.27 25.88
N ASN A 93 -18.07 -7.11 25.37
CA ASN A 93 -19.33 -6.44 25.72
C ASN A 93 -20.10 -6.07 24.46
N SER A 94 -21.42 -6.01 24.57
CA SER A 94 -22.30 -5.53 23.50
C SER A 94 -22.92 -4.20 23.94
N VAL A 95 -22.70 -3.14 23.18
CA VAL A 95 -23.23 -1.80 23.47
C VAL A 95 -24.28 -1.41 22.44
N PRO A 96 -25.45 -0.87 22.81
CA PRO A 96 -26.40 -0.33 21.85
C PRO A 96 -25.74 0.75 21.00
N ARG A 97 -25.98 0.72 19.68
CA ARG A 97 -25.50 1.75 18.75
C ARG A 97 -26.69 2.49 18.17
N ASP A 98 -26.83 3.76 18.56
CA ASP A 98 -27.80 4.67 17.97
C ASP A 98 -27.23 5.24 16.66
N GLY A 99 -27.92 5.00 15.55
CA GLY A 99 -27.60 5.58 14.23
C GLY A 99 -26.52 4.84 13.42
N PRO A 100 -26.30 5.28 12.16
CA PRO A 100 -25.26 4.74 11.29
C PRO A 100 -23.86 5.07 11.84
N GLY A 101 -23.04 4.05 12.05
CA GLY A 101 -21.62 4.23 12.34
C GLY A 101 -20.82 4.77 11.15
N PRO A 102 -19.60 5.31 11.37
CA PRO A 102 -18.69 5.64 10.27
C PRO A 102 -18.42 4.39 9.42
N GLY A 103 -18.65 4.51 8.10
CA GLY A 103 -18.57 3.39 7.17
C GLY A 103 -19.88 2.59 6.97
N THR A 104 -21.00 3.00 7.57
CA THR A 104 -22.32 2.34 7.39
C THR A 104 -23.25 3.06 6.42
N SER A 105 -22.67 3.83 5.48
CA SER A 105 -23.35 4.78 4.58
C SER A 105 -24.48 4.18 3.71
N PHE A 106 -24.66 2.86 3.69
CA PHE A 106 -25.57 2.14 2.80
C PHE A 106 -26.56 1.21 3.51
N ILE A 107 -26.83 1.39 4.82
CA ILE A 107 -27.87 0.56 5.46
C ILE A 107 -29.27 1.07 5.07
N SER A 108 -29.99 0.27 4.29
CA SER A 108 -31.41 0.44 3.98
C SER A 108 -32.25 0.77 5.22
N ILE A 109 -33.07 1.80 5.11
CA ILE A 109 -34.01 2.33 6.12
C ILE A 109 -35.04 1.27 6.59
N ARG A 110 -35.10 0.09 5.95
CA ARG A 110 -36.16 -0.91 6.18
C ARG A 110 -36.00 -1.80 7.43
N ASN A 111 -34.94 -1.67 8.23
CA ASN A 111 -34.75 -2.46 9.45
C ASN A 111 -34.31 -1.59 10.64
N LEU A 112 -35.22 -0.73 11.12
CA LEU A 112 -35.05 0.07 12.35
C LEU A 112 -35.45 -0.70 13.64
N ASP A 113 -36.02 -1.91 13.54
CA ASP A 113 -36.66 -2.59 14.67
C ASP A 113 -35.80 -3.64 15.41
N SER A 114 -34.55 -3.87 15.01
CA SER A 114 -33.62 -4.69 15.80
C SER A 114 -32.64 -3.82 16.57
N SER A 115 -32.59 -3.97 17.90
CA SER A 115 -31.62 -3.33 18.78
C SER A 115 -30.20 -3.63 18.30
N ARG A 116 -29.60 -2.71 17.52
CA ARG A 116 -28.26 -2.88 16.96
C ARG A 116 -27.26 -2.76 18.09
N SER A 117 -26.70 -3.88 18.53
CA SER A 117 -25.59 -3.86 19.48
C SER A 117 -24.27 -3.96 18.73
N GLU A 118 -23.35 -3.04 19.01
CA GLU A 118 -21.95 -3.08 18.59
C GLU A 118 -21.18 -4.01 19.53
N HIS A 119 -20.37 -4.90 18.95
CA HIS A 119 -19.46 -5.74 19.72
C HIS A 119 -18.16 -4.99 20.05
N ILE A 120 -17.89 -4.85 21.34
CA ILE A 120 -16.63 -4.34 21.89
C ILE A 120 -15.75 -5.54 22.26
N SER A 121 -14.70 -5.77 21.47
CA SER A 121 -13.80 -6.91 21.66
C SER A 121 -12.97 -6.75 22.94
N GLY A 122 -13.05 -7.74 23.82
CA GLY A 122 -12.11 -7.91 24.92
C GLY A 122 -10.71 -8.33 24.45
N PRO A 123 -9.66 -8.26 25.30
CA PRO A 123 -8.28 -8.58 24.92
C PRO A 123 -8.09 -10.00 24.33
N ASN A 124 -8.91 -10.95 24.78
CA ASN A 124 -8.85 -12.35 24.36
C ASN A 124 -9.95 -12.74 23.38
N CYS A 125 -10.65 -11.77 22.79
CA CYS A 125 -11.66 -12.05 21.79
C CYS A 125 -11.05 -12.87 20.64
N ARG A 126 -11.84 -13.83 20.14
CA ARG A 126 -11.48 -14.71 19.00
C ARG A 126 -12.51 -14.63 17.87
N SER A 127 -13.38 -13.61 17.89
CA SER A 127 -14.29 -13.37 16.78
C SER A 127 -13.51 -13.12 15.49
N ILE A 128 -13.91 -13.79 14.42
CA ILE A 128 -13.33 -13.70 13.07
C ILE A 128 -14.09 -12.72 12.17
N SER A 129 -15.06 -12.01 12.74
CA SER A 129 -15.90 -11.05 12.04
C SER A 129 -15.23 -9.71 11.74
N ALA A 130 -14.21 -9.35 12.51
CA ALA A 130 -13.45 -8.12 12.35
C ALA A 130 -12.09 -8.24 13.04
N TYR A 131 -11.11 -7.46 12.61
CA TYR A 131 -9.85 -7.31 13.36
C TYR A 131 -10.09 -6.51 14.64
N HIS A 132 -9.31 -6.80 15.68
CA HIS A 132 -9.58 -6.27 17.02
C HIS A 132 -8.70 -5.05 17.29
N GLY A 133 -9.31 -3.98 17.79
CA GLY A 133 -8.61 -2.73 18.05
C GLY A 133 -7.49 -2.84 19.09
N SER A 134 -7.53 -3.84 19.97
CA SER A 134 -6.45 -4.15 20.92
C SER A 134 -5.20 -4.75 20.26
N ARG A 135 -5.29 -5.20 19.00
CA ARG A 135 -4.18 -5.81 18.25
C ARG A 135 -3.72 -4.96 17.08
N ILE A 136 -4.56 -4.05 16.60
CA ILE A 136 -4.21 -3.11 15.54
C ILE A 136 -4.96 -1.78 15.70
N SER A 137 -4.23 -0.67 15.65
CA SER A 137 -4.80 0.68 15.78
C SER A 137 -5.56 1.12 14.52
N VAL A 138 -6.44 2.12 14.66
CA VAL A 138 -7.10 2.77 13.51
C VAL A 138 -6.06 3.36 12.55
N GLU A 139 -5.05 4.02 13.10
CA GLU A 139 -3.96 4.61 12.33
C GLU A 139 -3.20 3.56 11.51
N ALA A 140 -2.91 2.40 12.10
CA ALA A 140 -2.25 1.30 11.40
C ALA A 140 -3.13 0.72 10.28
N MET A 141 -4.46 0.84 10.34
CA MET A 141 -5.40 0.36 9.31
C MET A 141 -5.82 1.43 8.30
N ARG A 142 -5.18 2.61 8.32
CA ARG A 142 -5.54 3.73 7.44
C ARG A 142 -5.57 3.29 5.96
N GLU A 143 -6.71 3.57 5.30
CA GLU A 143 -6.99 3.23 3.89
C GLU A 143 -6.92 1.72 3.53
N CYS A 144 -7.12 0.81 4.49
CA CYS A 144 -7.11 -0.63 4.23
C CYS A 144 -8.28 -1.16 3.38
N ASN A 145 -9.35 -0.38 3.22
CA ASN A 145 -10.51 -0.70 2.37
C ASN A 145 -10.53 0.12 1.08
N THR A 146 -9.60 1.05 0.92
CA THR A 146 -9.57 1.96 -0.22
C THR A 146 -9.07 1.22 -1.43
N TYR A 147 -9.82 1.29 -2.54
CA TYR A 147 -9.39 0.76 -3.82
C TYR A 147 -9.16 1.87 -4.84
N GLN A 148 -8.26 1.55 -5.77
CA GLN A 148 -7.96 2.30 -6.98
C GLN A 148 -7.77 1.29 -8.11
N CYS A 149 -8.02 1.72 -9.34
CA CYS A 149 -7.85 0.89 -10.52
C CYS A 149 -6.74 1.44 -11.41
N LEU A 150 -6.03 0.55 -12.08
CA LEU A 150 -5.23 0.89 -13.25
C LEU A 150 -6.08 0.69 -14.49
N LEU A 151 -6.22 1.75 -15.29
CA LEU A 151 -7.08 1.85 -16.46
C LEU A 151 -6.23 1.98 -17.73
N PRO A 152 -6.67 1.45 -18.89
CA PRO A 152 -6.14 1.87 -20.17
C PRO A 152 -6.48 3.35 -20.38
N ARG A 153 -5.48 4.13 -20.80
CA ARG A 153 -5.65 5.56 -21.07
C ARG A 153 -6.49 5.74 -22.32
N ASP A 154 -7.49 6.61 -22.22
CA ASP A 154 -8.23 7.13 -23.37
C ASP A 154 -7.41 8.23 -24.06
N GLU A 155 -7.31 8.15 -25.38
CA GLU A 155 -6.59 9.15 -26.19
C GLU A 155 -7.32 10.49 -26.22
N SER A 156 -8.65 10.51 -26.00
CA SER A 156 -9.40 11.77 -25.89
C SER A 156 -9.30 12.44 -24.51
N TRP A 157 -8.73 11.76 -23.52
CA TRP A 157 -8.56 12.33 -22.19
C TRP A 157 -7.34 13.26 -22.13
N GLU A 158 -7.60 14.53 -21.83
CA GLU A 158 -6.61 15.61 -21.73
C GLU A 158 -6.36 16.01 -20.26
N PRO A 159 -5.53 15.26 -19.51
CA PRO A 159 -5.18 15.59 -18.12
C PRO A 159 -4.28 16.81 -18.04
N GLN A 160 -4.33 17.51 -16.90
CA GLN A 160 -3.30 18.49 -16.58
C GLN A 160 -2.00 17.77 -16.22
N GLU A 161 -0.83 18.35 -16.54
CA GLU A 161 0.45 17.68 -16.25
C GLU A 161 0.65 17.41 -14.75
N SER A 162 0.15 18.29 -13.89
CA SER A 162 0.18 18.14 -12.43
C SER A 162 -0.70 16.99 -11.90
N GLU A 163 -1.63 16.48 -12.71
CA GLU A 163 -2.51 15.37 -12.34
C GLU A 163 -1.87 14.01 -12.67
N LEU A 164 -0.81 13.98 -13.46
CA LEU A 164 -0.15 12.75 -13.87
C LEU A 164 1.05 12.43 -12.98
N GLU A 165 1.08 11.21 -12.45
CA GLU A 165 2.29 10.62 -11.91
C GLU A 165 3.33 10.42 -13.04
N ASP A 166 4.62 10.42 -12.70
CA ASP A 166 5.70 10.35 -13.69
C ASP A 166 5.59 9.14 -14.64
N PHE A 167 5.10 8.01 -14.14
CA PHE A 167 4.89 6.82 -14.98
C PHE A 167 3.70 6.98 -15.94
N GLU A 168 2.65 7.72 -15.58
CA GLU A 168 1.45 7.91 -16.41
C GLU A 168 1.74 8.78 -17.63
N LYS A 169 2.75 9.67 -17.54
CA LYS A 169 3.17 10.55 -18.65
C LYS A 169 3.66 9.76 -19.87
N GLN A 170 4.23 8.58 -19.66
CA GLN A 170 4.83 7.75 -20.71
C GLN A 170 4.13 6.38 -20.86
N SER A 171 3.18 6.08 -19.97
CA SER A 171 2.43 4.82 -19.97
C SER A 171 1.11 4.98 -20.73
N ARG A 172 0.68 3.88 -21.36
CA ARG A 172 -0.70 3.75 -21.90
C ARG A 172 -1.74 3.47 -20.82
N TYR A 173 -1.32 3.50 -19.56
CA TYR A 173 -2.17 3.20 -18.42
C TYR A 173 -2.10 4.32 -17.40
N VAL A 174 -3.26 4.62 -16.81
CA VAL A 174 -3.50 5.71 -15.88
C VAL A 174 -4.24 5.19 -14.65
N LEU A 175 -4.11 5.88 -13.54
CA LEU A 175 -4.82 5.57 -12.31
C LEU A 175 -6.23 6.16 -12.34
N SER A 176 -7.20 5.43 -11.81
CA SER A 176 -8.49 5.98 -11.45
C SER A 176 -8.37 6.90 -10.22
N GLY A 177 -9.46 7.59 -9.88
CA GLY A 177 -9.63 8.14 -8.53
C GLY A 177 -9.70 7.06 -7.45
N LEU A 178 -9.86 7.51 -6.20
CA LEU A 178 -10.05 6.65 -5.04
C LEU A 178 -11.52 6.37 -4.80
N SER A 179 -11.81 5.17 -4.30
CA SER A 179 -13.10 4.86 -3.70
C SER A 179 -12.92 4.06 -2.41
N GLY A 180 -13.98 4.00 -1.60
CA GLY A 180 -14.02 3.24 -0.35
C GLY A 180 -14.07 1.74 -0.61
N ALA A 181 -14.71 0.96 0.27
CA ALA A 181 -14.91 -0.47 0.00
C ALA A 181 -15.72 -0.67 -1.29
N MET A 182 -15.35 -1.67 -2.11
CA MET A 182 -16.12 -2.04 -3.30
C MET A 182 -17.55 -2.45 -2.91
N GLU A 183 -18.55 -2.24 -3.77
CA GLU A 183 -19.93 -2.69 -3.49
C GLU A 183 -20.08 -4.19 -3.79
N PHE A 184 -20.71 -4.95 -2.89
CA PHE A 184 -20.76 -6.41 -2.96
C PHE A 184 -21.77 -6.96 -4.01
N ASN A 185 -22.68 -6.16 -4.53
CA ASN A 185 -23.93 -6.63 -5.14
C ASN A 185 -23.90 -6.83 -6.67
N GLY A 186 -22.75 -7.09 -7.28
CA GLY A 186 -22.63 -7.54 -8.68
C GLY A 186 -23.19 -6.58 -9.75
N ARG A 187 -23.64 -5.38 -9.35
CA ARG A 187 -24.17 -4.32 -10.22
C ARG A 187 -23.67 -2.91 -9.85
N GLY A 188 -22.98 -2.77 -8.72
CA GLY A 188 -22.62 -1.49 -8.11
C GLY A 188 -21.18 -1.10 -8.39
N TYR A 189 -20.97 -0.27 -9.40
CA TYR A 189 -19.71 0.42 -9.56
C TYR A 189 -19.63 1.50 -8.48
N ALA A 190 -18.65 1.44 -7.57
CA ALA A 190 -18.47 2.53 -6.63
C ALA A 190 -17.85 3.72 -7.35
N GLN A 191 -18.41 4.90 -7.11
CA GLN A 191 -17.90 6.12 -7.72
C GLN A 191 -16.48 6.38 -7.21
N VAL A 192 -15.58 6.76 -8.12
CA VAL A 192 -14.22 7.17 -7.79
C VAL A 192 -14.07 8.69 -7.80
N PHE A 193 -13.23 9.19 -6.90
CA PHE A 193 -12.95 10.61 -6.76
C PHE A 193 -11.43 10.88 -6.65
N PRO A 194 -10.88 11.85 -7.38
CA PRO A 194 -11.49 12.52 -8.56
C PRO A 194 -11.73 11.54 -9.70
N ALA A 195 -12.70 11.84 -10.58
CA ALA A 195 -12.80 11.11 -11.84
C ALA A 195 -11.57 11.40 -12.69
N ARG A 196 -11.02 10.35 -13.29
CA ARG A 196 -9.83 10.40 -14.15
C ARG A 196 -10.11 9.55 -15.37
N ASN A 197 -9.52 9.90 -16.50
CA ASN A 197 -9.78 9.22 -17.77
C ASN A 197 -11.27 9.26 -18.18
N ASP A 198 -11.99 10.29 -17.75
CA ASP A 198 -13.45 10.41 -17.85
C ASP A 198 -14.25 9.21 -17.27
N VAL A 199 -13.59 8.42 -16.40
CA VAL A 199 -14.18 7.27 -15.72
C VAL A 199 -14.57 7.66 -14.30
N HIS A 200 -15.88 7.68 -14.05
CA HIS A 200 -16.45 7.84 -12.70
C HIS A 200 -16.69 6.50 -12.00
N TYR A 201 -16.81 5.43 -12.77
CA TYR A 201 -17.29 4.12 -12.33
C TYR A 201 -16.44 3.02 -12.99
N PRO A 202 -15.22 2.76 -12.51
CA PRO A 202 -14.35 1.79 -13.14
C PRO A 202 -14.96 0.39 -13.02
N ALA A 203 -15.17 -0.27 -14.15
CA ALA A 203 -15.63 -1.66 -14.16
C ALA A 203 -14.49 -2.61 -13.79
N THR A 204 -14.69 -3.31 -12.68
CA THR A 204 -13.73 -4.24 -12.07
C THR A 204 -14.22 -5.68 -12.11
N ASP A 205 -15.40 -5.92 -12.68
CA ASP A 205 -15.97 -7.25 -12.80
C ASP A 205 -15.43 -8.00 -14.03
N TYR A 206 -15.44 -9.33 -13.94
CA TYR A 206 -14.99 -10.19 -15.04
C TYR A 206 -16.05 -10.38 -16.13
N ASN A 207 -17.29 -9.95 -15.88
CA ASN A 207 -18.48 -10.32 -16.66
C ASN A 207 -18.98 -9.23 -17.61
N HIS A 208 -18.22 -8.16 -17.82
CA HIS A 208 -18.61 -7.14 -18.79
C HIS A 208 -18.83 -7.76 -20.17
N ILE A 209 -19.90 -7.32 -20.86
CA ILE A 209 -20.50 -7.98 -22.05
C ILE A 209 -19.54 -8.09 -23.25
N ASP A 210 -18.40 -7.38 -23.22
CA ASP A 210 -17.30 -7.46 -24.19
C ASP A 210 -16.01 -8.13 -23.68
N GLY A 211 -16.06 -8.79 -22.50
CA GLY A 211 -15.07 -9.77 -22.08
C GLY A 211 -13.73 -9.23 -21.55
N GLY A 212 -13.71 -8.32 -20.59
CA GLY A 212 -12.46 -7.96 -19.91
C GLY A 212 -12.66 -7.06 -18.69
N LEU A 213 -11.68 -7.06 -17.78
CA LEU A 213 -11.57 -6.05 -16.72
C LEU A 213 -11.30 -4.69 -17.39
N THR A 214 -12.16 -3.70 -17.20
CA THR A 214 -11.89 -2.32 -17.66
C THR A 214 -10.85 -1.63 -16.77
N GLY A 215 -10.72 -2.07 -15.51
CA GLY A 215 -9.68 -1.63 -14.59
C GLY A 215 -9.17 -2.75 -13.69
N MET A 216 -7.85 -2.78 -13.45
CA MET A 216 -7.24 -3.73 -12.51
C MET A 216 -7.25 -3.15 -11.08
N PRO A 217 -8.00 -3.72 -10.11
CA PRO A 217 -8.15 -3.14 -8.79
C PRO A 217 -6.99 -3.47 -7.83
N PHE A 218 -6.58 -2.49 -7.03
CA PHE A 218 -5.61 -2.63 -5.96
C PHE A 218 -5.77 -1.59 -4.85
N HIS A 219 -5.15 -1.84 -3.70
CA HIS A 219 -4.96 -0.79 -2.69
C HIS A 219 -3.90 0.21 -3.20
N PRO A 220 -4.12 1.54 -3.10
CA PRO A 220 -3.12 2.54 -3.49
C PRO A 220 -1.75 2.30 -2.83
N THR A 221 -1.77 1.91 -1.56
CA THR A 221 -0.55 1.59 -0.79
C THR A 221 0.18 0.36 -1.31
N CYS A 222 -0.51 -0.61 -1.92
CA CYS A 222 0.12 -1.76 -2.55
C CYS A 222 0.78 -1.37 -3.89
N PHE A 223 0.16 -0.47 -4.65
CA PHE A 223 0.77 0.06 -5.87
C PHE A 223 2.02 0.90 -5.58
N GLU A 224 2.01 1.64 -4.47
CA GLU A 224 3.18 2.39 -3.99
C GLU A 224 4.37 1.48 -3.62
N VAL A 225 4.08 0.31 -3.05
CA VAL A 225 5.07 -0.77 -2.83
C VAL A 225 5.57 -1.32 -4.17
N PHE A 226 4.66 -1.55 -5.13
CA PHE A 226 5.02 -2.01 -6.47
C PHE A 226 5.92 -1.03 -7.21
N LYS A 227 5.63 0.29 -7.19
CA LYS A 227 6.49 1.32 -7.79
C LYS A 227 7.94 1.17 -7.32
N ARG A 228 8.16 1.05 -6.01
CA ARG A 228 9.50 0.89 -5.44
C ARG A 228 10.14 -0.45 -5.77
N ALA A 229 9.38 -1.55 -5.72
CA ALA A 229 9.89 -2.86 -6.13
C ALA A 229 10.33 -2.85 -7.60
N SER A 230 9.55 -2.20 -8.45
CA SER A 230 9.82 -2.08 -9.88
C SER A 230 11.03 -1.21 -10.17
N ILE A 231 11.14 -0.05 -9.52
CA ILE A 231 12.33 0.82 -9.63
C ILE A 231 13.58 0.10 -9.11
N TYR A 232 13.48 -0.63 -8.00
CA TYR A 232 14.61 -1.40 -7.47
C TYR A 232 15.09 -2.49 -8.45
N ARG A 233 14.18 -3.10 -9.21
CA ARG A 233 14.50 -4.18 -10.15
C ARG A 233 14.92 -3.69 -11.54
N TYR A 234 14.23 -2.67 -12.07
CA TYR A 234 14.34 -2.23 -13.47
C TYR A 234 14.81 -0.80 -13.65
N GLY A 235 14.87 0.01 -12.59
CA GLY A 235 15.13 1.45 -12.66
C GLY A 235 13.92 2.30 -13.05
N PHE A 236 12.77 1.69 -13.38
CA PHE A 236 11.53 2.37 -13.73
C PHE A 236 10.29 1.61 -13.24
N VAL A 237 9.12 2.25 -13.29
CA VAL A 237 7.84 1.61 -12.92
C VAL A 237 7.30 0.80 -14.10
N ASN A 238 7.53 -0.52 -14.09
CA ASN A 238 7.09 -1.45 -15.13
C ASN A 238 5.61 -1.83 -14.97
N VAL A 239 4.70 -0.90 -15.28
CA VAL A 239 3.25 -1.12 -15.22
C VAL A 239 2.79 -2.23 -16.19
N LYS A 240 3.50 -2.43 -17.30
CA LYS A 240 3.23 -3.52 -18.25
C LYS A 240 3.28 -4.89 -17.58
N ALA A 241 4.27 -5.13 -16.72
CA ALA A 241 4.35 -6.38 -15.96
C ALA A 241 3.13 -6.62 -15.07
N LEU A 242 2.59 -5.55 -14.47
CA LEU A 242 1.40 -5.62 -13.63
C LEU A 242 0.14 -5.90 -14.45
N VAL A 243 0.02 -5.28 -15.63
CA VAL A 243 -1.07 -5.56 -16.57
C VAL A 243 -1.00 -7.01 -17.04
N SER A 244 0.14 -7.47 -17.54
CA SER A 244 0.31 -8.87 -17.99
C SER A 244 0.03 -9.87 -16.87
N TRP A 245 0.40 -9.54 -15.63
CA TRP A 245 0.00 -10.32 -14.47
C TRP A 245 -1.53 -10.34 -14.27
N GLY A 246 -2.19 -9.18 -14.34
CA GLY A 246 -3.65 -9.06 -14.27
C GLY A 246 -4.36 -9.87 -15.36
N GLN A 247 -3.77 -10.00 -16.54
CA GLN A 247 -4.30 -10.83 -17.64
C GLN A 247 -4.22 -12.33 -17.35
N ILE A 248 -3.27 -12.77 -16.51
CA ILE A 248 -2.98 -14.18 -16.26
C ILE A 248 -3.54 -14.69 -14.92
N ILE A 249 -3.60 -13.85 -13.89
CA ILE A 249 -4.11 -14.25 -12.55
C ILE A 249 -5.57 -14.71 -12.60
N THR A 250 -6.31 -14.34 -13.64
CA THR A 250 -7.67 -14.79 -13.94
C THR A 250 -7.74 -16.29 -14.24
N ALA A 251 -6.62 -16.93 -14.58
CA ALA A 251 -6.52 -18.36 -14.73
C ALA A 251 -6.46 -19.05 -13.35
N PRO A 252 -7.36 -20.02 -13.04
CA PRO A 252 -7.40 -20.71 -11.74
C PRO A 252 -6.08 -21.37 -11.31
N THR A 253 -5.21 -21.67 -12.27
CA THR A 253 -3.91 -22.33 -12.09
C THR A 253 -2.77 -21.38 -11.72
N LEU A 254 -2.92 -20.06 -11.91
CA LEU A 254 -1.86 -19.07 -11.77
C LEU A 254 -2.15 -18.10 -10.62
N ARG A 255 -2.18 -18.63 -9.40
CA ARG A 255 -2.25 -17.82 -8.17
C ARG A 255 -0.85 -17.45 -7.70
N LEU A 256 -0.69 -16.27 -7.08
CA LEU A 256 0.53 -15.96 -6.33
C LEU A 256 0.81 -17.09 -5.32
N PRO A 257 2.06 -17.30 -4.90
CA PRO A 257 2.36 -18.08 -3.70
C PRO A 257 1.69 -17.39 -2.52
N GLU A 258 0.43 -17.75 -2.26
CA GLU A 258 -0.40 -17.05 -1.30
C GLU A 258 0.16 -17.26 0.10
N HIS A 259 0.51 -16.15 0.76
CA HIS A 259 0.88 -16.17 2.16
C HIS A 259 -0.21 -16.90 2.96
N ALA A 260 0.16 -17.81 3.86
CA ALA A 260 -0.78 -18.69 4.57
C ALA A 260 -1.93 -17.92 5.26
N ALA A 261 -1.63 -16.70 5.74
CA ALA A 261 -2.59 -15.72 6.25
C ALA A 261 -3.69 -15.32 5.24
N VAL A 262 -3.31 -14.97 4.01
CA VAL A 262 -4.27 -14.62 2.95
C VAL A 262 -5.13 -15.84 2.59
N LYS A 263 -4.50 -17.01 2.45
CA LYS A 263 -5.20 -18.25 2.10
C LYS A 263 -6.27 -18.63 3.14
N ARG A 264 -5.98 -18.47 4.43
CA ARG A 264 -6.95 -18.79 5.49
C ARG A 264 -8.00 -17.71 5.70
N ALA A 265 -7.69 -16.47 5.35
CA ALA A 265 -8.63 -15.36 5.42
C ALA A 265 -9.66 -15.39 4.27
N ARG A 266 -9.24 -15.82 3.08
CA ARG A 266 -10.08 -15.89 1.88
C ARG A 266 -11.05 -17.07 1.94
N GLN A 267 -12.26 -16.83 2.44
CA GLN A 267 -13.41 -17.75 2.40
C GLN A 267 -14.53 -17.10 1.57
N MET A 268 -15.80 -17.50 1.75
CA MET A 268 -16.93 -16.78 1.12
C MET A 268 -17.00 -15.31 1.52
N HIS A 269 -16.54 -14.99 2.74
CA HIS A 269 -16.26 -13.64 3.20
C HIS A 269 -14.84 -13.60 3.77
N TRP A 270 -14.25 -12.42 3.84
CA TRP A 270 -12.94 -12.24 4.46
C TRP A 270 -12.98 -12.53 5.96
N MET A 271 -12.16 -13.48 6.41
CA MET A 271 -12.07 -13.92 7.79
C MET A 271 -10.95 -13.19 8.54
N HIS A 272 -11.28 -12.55 9.65
CA HIS A 272 -10.37 -11.72 10.44
C HIS A 272 -9.71 -12.51 11.56
N HIS A 273 -8.79 -13.40 11.19
CA HIS A 273 -8.13 -14.28 12.16
C HIS A 273 -7.19 -13.50 13.10
N ALA A 274 -7.14 -13.94 14.37
CA ALA A 274 -6.16 -13.46 15.33
C ALA A 274 -4.73 -13.66 14.83
N GLY A 275 -3.87 -12.63 14.95
CA GLY A 275 -2.48 -12.66 14.51
C GLY A 275 -2.24 -12.26 13.05
N ASP A 276 -3.32 -12.13 12.26
CA ASP A 276 -3.30 -11.70 10.86
C ASP A 276 -3.59 -10.23 10.63
N GLU A 277 -3.67 -9.44 11.70
CA GLU A 277 -4.01 -8.02 11.62
C GLU A 277 -3.05 -7.26 10.69
N PHE A 278 -1.81 -7.73 10.57
CA PHE A 278 -0.82 -7.18 9.64
C PHE A 278 -1.27 -7.20 8.16
N LEU A 279 -2.22 -8.06 7.75
CA LEU A 279 -2.75 -8.05 6.38
C LEU A 279 -3.45 -6.73 6.03
N ALA A 280 -4.09 -6.11 7.02
CA ALA A 280 -4.80 -4.84 6.88
C ALA A 280 -3.97 -3.63 7.33
N ALA A 281 -2.72 -3.84 7.73
CA ALA A 281 -1.86 -2.76 8.17
C ALA A 281 -1.30 -1.97 6.96
N ASN A 282 -1.34 -0.64 7.04
CA ASN A 282 -0.84 0.25 6.00
C ASN A 282 0.68 0.04 5.81
N PRO A 283 1.14 -0.37 4.61
CA PRO A 283 2.55 -0.63 4.36
C PRO A 283 3.36 0.64 4.12
N CYS A 284 2.75 1.80 3.89
CA CYS A 284 3.46 3.05 3.58
C CYS A 284 3.62 3.91 4.84
N LEU A 285 2.50 4.17 5.52
CA LEU A 285 2.42 4.97 6.74
C LEU A 285 2.43 4.03 7.95
N ILE A 286 3.63 3.71 8.46
CA ILE A 286 3.84 2.68 9.49
C ILE A 286 4.02 3.35 10.87
N PRO A 287 3.06 3.22 11.79
CA PRO A 287 3.22 3.74 13.15
C PRO A 287 4.44 3.13 13.86
N GLY A 288 5.20 3.98 14.56
CA GLY A 288 6.40 3.58 15.32
C GLY A 288 7.66 3.32 14.48
N LEU A 289 7.59 3.34 13.14
CA LEU A 289 8.78 3.19 12.30
C LEU A 289 9.70 4.42 12.40
N GLN A 290 9.14 5.63 12.37
CA GLN A 290 9.93 6.86 12.47
C GLN A 290 10.73 6.93 13.77
N ASP A 291 10.14 6.51 14.90
CA ASP A 291 10.87 6.44 16.19
C ASP A 291 12.14 5.58 16.10
N ILE A 292 12.09 4.47 15.35
CA ILE A 292 13.27 3.61 15.11
C ILE A 292 14.28 4.36 14.24
N LEU A 293 13.83 4.96 13.14
CA LEU A 293 14.68 5.71 12.22
C LEU A 293 15.36 6.90 12.92
N ASP A 294 14.66 7.59 13.81
CA ASP A 294 15.23 8.66 14.64
C ASP A 294 16.25 8.14 15.63
N SER A 295 16.00 7.00 16.28
CA SER A 295 16.89 6.46 17.30
C SER A 295 18.27 6.03 16.77
N VAL A 296 18.38 5.73 15.47
CA VAL A 296 19.61 5.26 14.82
C VAL A 296 20.41 6.39 14.17
N GLN A 297 19.88 7.61 14.22
CA GLN A 297 20.48 8.84 13.71
C GLN A 297 21.16 9.53 14.89
N ASN A 298 22.43 9.21 15.15
CA ASN A 298 23.20 9.85 16.22
C ASN A 298 24.64 10.15 15.80
N VAL A 299 25.09 11.31 16.30
CA VAL A 299 26.31 12.04 15.96
C VAL A 299 27.55 11.16 16.03
N TRP A 300 28.13 10.96 14.84
CA TRP A 300 29.52 10.66 14.52
C TRP A 300 30.47 10.57 15.73
N ASN A 301 30.95 9.36 16.04
CA ASN A 301 32.31 9.21 16.53
C ASN A 301 33.12 8.55 15.42
N PRO A 302 34.02 9.26 14.73
CA PRO A 302 34.81 8.71 13.63
C PRO A 302 35.65 7.49 14.03
N ASP A 303 35.88 7.30 15.33
CA ASP A 303 36.51 6.11 15.89
C ASP A 303 35.65 4.85 15.73
N ASP A 304 34.32 4.91 15.64
CA ASP A 304 33.46 3.72 15.46
C ASP A 304 33.47 3.17 14.02
N ILE A 305 33.97 3.95 13.06
CA ILE A 305 34.11 3.54 11.65
C ILE A 305 35.27 2.55 11.48
N CYS A 306 36.23 2.55 12.41
CA CYS A 306 37.42 1.73 12.30
C CYS A 306 38.18 1.58 13.63
N SER A 307 37.51 1.43 14.78
CA SER A 307 38.22 1.24 16.05
C SER A 307 38.85 -0.14 16.06
N ASP A 308 40.10 -0.10 15.57
CA ASP A 308 41.13 -1.10 15.55
C ASP A 308 40.65 -2.49 15.16
N ALA A 309 41.03 -2.88 13.94
CA ALA A 309 41.50 -4.22 13.68
C ALA A 309 42.22 -4.70 14.94
N ALA A 310 41.56 -5.57 15.73
CA ALA A 310 42.14 -6.09 16.95
C ALA A 310 43.56 -6.50 16.57
N SER A 311 44.56 -5.80 17.15
CA SER A 311 45.94 -5.90 16.66
C SER A 311 46.22 -7.38 16.49
N PRO A 312 46.63 -7.83 15.28
CA PRO A 312 46.67 -9.25 14.97
C PRO A 312 47.40 -9.91 16.11
N ALA A 313 46.71 -10.80 16.83
CA ALA A 313 47.31 -11.48 17.96
C ALA A 313 48.64 -12.03 17.43
N PRO A 314 49.80 -11.72 18.03
CA PRO A 314 51.10 -11.87 17.38
C PRO A 314 51.44 -13.30 16.93
N ASN A 315 50.57 -14.29 17.18
CA ASN A 315 50.65 -15.68 16.76
C ASN A 315 49.29 -16.24 16.27
N SER A 316 48.49 -15.44 15.54
CA SER A 316 47.22 -15.92 14.99
C SER A 316 47.44 -17.03 13.96
N THR A 317 46.96 -18.25 14.26
CA THR A 317 46.90 -19.38 13.32
C THR A 317 45.76 -19.24 12.30
N ASP A 318 44.95 -18.18 12.42
CA ASP A 318 43.83 -17.92 11.52
C ASP A 318 44.37 -17.51 10.13
N PRO A 319 44.07 -18.27 9.06
CA PRO A 319 44.53 -17.91 7.72
C PRO A 319 43.99 -16.55 7.26
N PHE A 320 42.80 -16.15 7.73
CA PHE A 320 42.17 -14.89 7.31
C PHE A 320 42.86 -13.65 7.86
N SER A 321 43.62 -13.77 8.97
CA SER A 321 44.33 -12.61 9.52
C SER A 321 45.43 -12.08 8.61
N LYS A 322 45.87 -12.88 7.62
CA LYS A 322 46.89 -12.51 6.62
C LYS A 322 46.34 -11.65 5.49
N PHE A 323 45.03 -11.60 5.29
CA PHE A 323 44.44 -10.81 4.21
C PHE A 323 44.38 -9.31 4.56
N PRO A 324 44.52 -8.43 3.55
CA PRO A 324 44.17 -7.02 3.68
C PRO A 324 42.70 -6.82 4.07
N GLN A 325 42.38 -5.65 4.61
CA GLN A 325 41.03 -5.35 5.11
C GLN A 325 39.98 -5.35 3.99
N GLU A 326 40.37 -4.95 2.79
CA GLU A 326 39.55 -4.89 1.59
C GLU A 326 39.11 -6.29 1.17
N ILE A 327 40.03 -7.25 1.18
CA ILE A 327 39.74 -8.66 0.86
C ILE A 327 38.82 -9.29 1.91
N LYS A 328 39.02 -8.96 3.19
CA LYS A 328 38.12 -9.41 4.27
C LYS A 328 36.72 -8.85 4.08
N LEU A 329 36.60 -7.57 3.71
CA LEU A 329 35.31 -6.94 3.45
C LEU A 329 34.63 -7.54 2.23
N GLU A 330 35.36 -7.80 1.15
CA GLU A 330 34.83 -8.46 -0.05
C GLU A 330 34.27 -9.85 0.28
N ILE A 331 35.01 -10.66 1.05
CA ILE A 331 34.51 -11.95 1.54
C ILE A 331 33.19 -11.77 2.30
N LEU A 332 33.12 -10.79 3.22
CA LEU A 332 31.91 -10.53 4.00
C LEU A 332 30.73 -10.08 3.12
N LEU A 333 30.96 -9.30 2.07
CA LEU A 333 29.92 -8.82 1.15
C LEU A 333 29.30 -9.94 0.31
N GLN A 334 30.02 -11.05 0.11
CA GLN A 334 29.50 -12.23 -0.60
C GLN A 334 28.64 -13.15 0.28
N LEU A 335 28.66 -12.98 1.60
CA LEU A 335 27.98 -13.87 2.56
C LEU A 335 26.68 -13.27 3.06
N ASP A 336 25.71 -14.11 3.37
CA ASP A 336 24.49 -13.69 4.08
C ASP A 336 24.72 -13.50 5.59
N SER A 337 23.77 -12.87 6.27
CA SER A 337 23.90 -12.61 7.71
C SER A 337 24.06 -13.88 8.55
N TRP A 338 23.58 -15.04 8.07
CA TRP A 338 23.70 -16.31 8.77
C TRP A 338 25.12 -16.89 8.62
N ASP A 339 25.65 -16.89 7.40
CA ASP A 339 27.02 -17.30 7.11
C ASP A 339 28.03 -16.39 7.79
N ILE A 340 27.78 -15.07 7.84
CA ILE A 340 28.61 -14.13 8.61
C ILE A 340 28.60 -14.49 10.09
N ALA A 341 27.44 -14.83 10.67
CA ALA A 341 27.38 -15.25 12.07
C ALA A 341 28.21 -16.51 12.34
N ASN A 342 28.14 -17.51 11.45
CA ASN A 342 28.95 -18.73 11.56
C ASN A 342 30.45 -18.46 11.36
N LEU A 343 30.81 -17.58 10.42
CA LEU A 343 32.18 -17.17 10.17
C LEU A 343 32.79 -16.49 11.41
N ARG A 344 32.02 -15.66 12.11
CA ARG A 344 32.44 -15.02 13.38
C ARG A 344 32.74 -16.00 14.50
N LEU A 345 32.04 -17.14 14.52
CA LEU A 345 32.30 -18.22 15.49
C LEU A 345 33.56 -18.99 15.12
N SER A 346 33.86 -19.09 13.83
CA SER A 346 34.95 -19.92 13.28
C SER A 346 36.28 -19.17 13.18
N SER A 347 36.24 -17.85 13.00
CA SER A 347 37.42 -16.99 12.80
C SER A 347 37.31 -15.72 13.64
N ARG A 348 38.34 -15.47 14.45
CA ARG A 348 38.39 -14.27 15.31
C ARG A 348 38.57 -12.99 14.49
N THR A 349 39.15 -13.12 13.28
CA THR A 349 39.39 -12.04 12.33
C THR A 349 38.10 -11.27 11.99
N PHE A 350 36.95 -11.93 11.98
CA PHE A 350 35.67 -11.33 11.57
C PHE A 350 34.77 -10.88 12.75
N ARG A 351 35.26 -10.87 13.99
CA ARG A 351 34.42 -10.53 15.16
C ARG A 351 33.90 -9.10 15.13
N HIS A 352 34.75 -8.17 14.69
CA HIS A 352 34.42 -6.77 14.50
C HIS A 352 33.99 -6.54 13.06
N LEU A 353 32.79 -6.03 12.87
CA LEU A 353 32.18 -5.82 11.55
C LEU A 353 31.94 -4.33 11.32
N PRO A 354 32.30 -3.78 10.14
CA PRO A 354 32.13 -2.36 9.85
C PRO A 354 30.66 -2.00 9.56
N GLN A 355 30.27 -0.74 9.80
CA GLN A 355 28.92 -0.25 9.48
C GLN A 355 28.59 -0.34 7.98
N SER A 356 29.59 -0.18 7.11
CA SER A 356 29.43 -0.34 5.65
C SER A 356 28.90 -1.72 5.28
N LEU A 357 29.35 -2.79 5.96
CA LEU A 357 28.81 -4.13 5.74
C LEU A 357 27.33 -4.18 6.10
N PHE A 358 26.94 -3.65 7.26
CA PHE A 358 25.54 -3.67 7.69
C PHE A 358 24.62 -2.83 6.80
N TYR A 359 25.12 -1.74 6.21
CA TYR A 359 24.42 -1.02 5.15
C TYR A 359 24.15 -1.92 3.95
N HIS A 360 25.19 -2.55 3.38
CA HIS A 360 25.03 -3.44 2.22
C HIS A 360 24.11 -4.63 2.51
N LEU A 361 24.22 -5.24 3.71
CA LEU A 361 23.31 -6.29 4.15
C LEU A 361 21.87 -5.79 4.27
N THR A 362 21.66 -4.57 4.74
CA THR A 362 20.32 -3.96 4.84
C THR A 362 19.69 -3.81 3.47
N LEU A 363 20.43 -3.29 2.49
CA LEU A 363 19.91 -3.15 1.12
C LEU A 363 19.60 -4.51 0.48
N ARG A 364 20.49 -5.48 0.68
CA ARG A 364 20.35 -6.80 0.06
C ARG A 364 19.25 -7.66 0.69
N GLU A 365 19.12 -7.64 2.02
CA GLU A 365 18.22 -8.53 2.76
C GLU A 365 16.89 -7.88 3.14
N LEU A 366 16.86 -6.54 3.22
CA LEU A 366 15.68 -5.74 3.56
C LEU A 366 15.38 -4.70 2.47
N PRO A 367 15.32 -5.07 1.17
CA PRO A 367 15.11 -4.09 0.09
C PRO A 367 13.72 -3.40 0.17
N TRP A 368 12.79 -3.98 0.92
CA TRP A 368 11.50 -3.38 1.25
C TRP A 368 11.59 -2.25 2.30
N LEU A 369 12.75 -1.99 2.90
CA LEU A 369 12.99 -0.82 3.76
C LEU A 369 13.44 0.36 2.90
N TYR A 370 12.47 1.09 2.33
CA TYR A 370 12.70 2.15 1.35
C TYR A 370 13.54 3.30 1.89
N GLU A 371 13.35 3.59 3.17
CA GLU A 371 14.04 4.64 3.89
C GLU A 371 15.57 4.43 3.87
N ALA A 372 16.06 3.22 3.56
CA ALA A 372 17.48 2.93 3.45
C ALA A 372 18.12 3.28 2.08
N TRP A 373 17.35 3.46 1.01
CA TRP A 373 17.91 3.58 -0.35
C TRP A 373 17.15 4.48 -1.33
N THR A 374 15.99 5.03 -0.97
CA THR A 374 15.26 5.92 -1.87
C THR A 374 14.59 7.07 -1.14
N SER A 375 14.71 8.26 -1.73
CA SER A 375 13.99 9.48 -1.37
C SER A 375 12.69 9.66 -2.17
N LEU A 376 12.29 8.67 -2.98
CA LEU A 376 11.10 8.75 -3.81
C LEU A 376 9.88 9.08 -2.94
N PRO A 377 9.21 10.22 -3.17
CA PRO A 377 8.09 10.65 -2.34
C PRO A 377 6.89 9.72 -2.53
N LEU A 378 6.02 9.67 -1.52
CA LEU A 378 4.75 8.96 -1.60
C LEU A 378 3.79 9.71 -2.53
N SER A 379 3.08 8.94 -3.37
CA SER A 379 1.98 9.46 -4.18
C SER A 379 0.90 10.13 -3.33
N PHE A 380 0.27 11.17 -3.88
CA PHE A 380 -0.94 11.77 -3.33
C PHE A 380 -2.01 10.73 -2.96
N PHE A 381 -2.21 9.72 -3.82
CA PHE A 381 -3.24 8.68 -3.63
C PHE A 381 -3.01 7.80 -2.39
N VAL A 382 -1.82 7.87 -1.79
CA VAL A 382 -1.45 7.13 -0.56
C VAL A 382 -1.61 7.99 0.69
N THR A 383 -1.50 9.31 0.55
CA THR A 383 -1.44 10.26 1.68
C THR A 383 -2.77 10.95 1.94
N THR A 384 -3.68 10.92 0.95
CA THR A 384 -5.08 11.33 1.05
C THR A 384 -6.01 10.17 1.42
N THR A 385 -7.26 10.44 1.76
CA THR A 385 -8.27 9.40 2.04
C THR A 385 -9.39 9.40 1.00
N ALA A 386 -9.96 8.23 0.71
CA ALA A 386 -11.13 8.11 -0.18
C ALA A 386 -12.30 8.99 0.29
N ALA A 387 -12.53 9.04 1.62
CA ALA A 387 -13.59 9.86 2.21
C ALA A 387 -13.35 11.37 2.03
N GLU A 388 -12.10 11.84 2.08
CA GLU A 388 -11.78 13.23 1.78
C GLU A 388 -12.04 13.57 0.31
N GLN A 389 -11.59 12.71 -0.60
CA GLN A 389 -11.81 12.91 -2.04
C GLN A 389 -13.29 12.88 -2.40
N GLN A 390 -14.04 11.95 -1.81
CA GLN A 390 -15.48 11.88 -1.99
C GLN A 390 -16.18 13.15 -1.50
N ARG A 391 -15.85 13.67 -0.31
CA ARG A 391 -16.45 14.93 0.19
C ARG A 391 -16.20 16.11 -0.74
N VAL A 392 -14.99 16.23 -1.28
CA VAL A 392 -14.65 17.31 -2.22
C VAL A 392 -15.40 17.11 -3.54
N GLY A 393 -15.40 15.90 -4.09
CA GLY A 393 -16.03 15.61 -5.37
C GLY A 393 -17.55 15.72 -5.35
N GLN A 394 -18.21 15.20 -4.29
CA GLN A 394 -19.65 15.35 -4.10
C GLN A 394 -20.04 16.81 -3.89
N GLY A 395 -19.29 17.55 -3.05
CA GLY A 395 -19.55 18.97 -2.85
C GLY A 395 -19.41 19.79 -4.15
N LEU A 396 -18.46 19.44 -5.02
CA LEU A 396 -18.33 20.07 -6.33
C LEU A 396 -19.50 19.73 -7.26
N ALA A 397 -19.95 18.47 -7.27
CA ALA A 397 -21.11 18.04 -8.05
C ALA A 397 -22.40 18.77 -7.60
N GLU A 398 -22.66 18.83 -6.29
CA GLU A 398 -23.80 19.54 -5.71
C GLU A 398 -23.81 21.03 -6.09
N ILE A 399 -22.65 21.71 -6.00
CA ILE A 399 -22.54 23.12 -6.39
C ILE A 399 -22.78 23.31 -7.89
N ASN A 400 -22.26 22.41 -8.72
CA ASN A 400 -22.45 22.50 -10.17
C ASN A 400 -23.91 22.25 -10.58
N GLU A 401 -24.59 21.31 -9.94
CA GLU A 401 -26.03 21.08 -10.12
C GLU A 401 -26.85 22.32 -9.72
N GLU A 402 -26.53 22.95 -8.59
CA GLU A 402 -27.19 24.19 -8.14
C GLU A 402 -26.94 25.36 -9.13
N ILE A 403 -25.73 25.49 -9.66
CA ILE A 403 -25.41 26.50 -10.69
C ILE A 403 -26.26 26.28 -11.94
N LEU A 404 -26.42 25.02 -12.38
CA LEU A 404 -27.23 24.68 -13.56
C LEU A 404 -28.70 25.00 -13.31
N ALA A 405 -29.27 24.53 -12.19
CA ALA A 405 -30.66 24.79 -11.84
C ALA A 405 -30.98 26.29 -11.78
N ARG A 406 -30.10 27.08 -11.14
CA ARG A 406 -30.26 28.54 -11.07
C ARG A 406 -30.14 29.25 -12.42
N ARG A 407 -29.35 28.73 -13.35
CA ARG A 407 -29.25 29.28 -14.71
C ARG A 407 -30.48 28.98 -15.55
N GLU A 408 -31.11 27.83 -15.31
CA GLU A 408 -32.36 27.46 -15.98
C GLU A 408 -33.54 28.31 -15.51
N ASP A 409 -33.59 28.62 -14.21
CA ASP A 409 -34.63 29.43 -13.57
C ASP A 409 -34.31 30.95 -13.54
N ASP A 410 -33.23 31.38 -14.19
CA ASP A 410 -32.75 32.78 -14.14
C ASP A 410 -33.79 33.75 -14.72
N ASN A 411 -34.39 34.55 -13.84
CA ASN A 411 -35.36 35.59 -14.19
C ASN A 411 -34.68 36.95 -14.51
N GLY A 412 -33.35 37.01 -14.50
CA GLY A 412 -32.56 38.23 -14.69
C GLY A 412 -32.41 39.10 -13.44
N SER A 413 -32.75 38.60 -12.26
CA SER A 413 -32.57 39.29 -10.98
C SER A 413 -31.09 39.48 -10.64
N GLU A 414 -30.75 40.66 -10.12
CA GLU A 414 -29.40 40.93 -9.60
C GLU A 414 -29.02 39.98 -8.45
N GLU A 415 -30.01 39.46 -7.70
CA GLU A 415 -29.80 38.52 -6.60
C GLU A 415 -29.35 37.14 -7.11
N ASP A 416 -30.02 36.62 -8.14
CA ASP A 416 -29.65 35.32 -8.74
C ASP A 416 -28.30 35.40 -9.46
N ALA A 417 -28.02 36.50 -10.16
CA ALA A 417 -26.71 36.75 -10.75
C ALA A 417 -25.59 36.81 -9.70
N ALA A 418 -25.84 37.41 -8.54
CA ALA A 418 -24.88 37.48 -7.44
C ALA A 418 -24.62 36.10 -6.82
N GLU A 419 -25.66 35.30 -6.61
CA GLU A 419 -25.52 33.96 -6.02
C GLU A 419 -24.87 32.96 -7.00
N ILE A 420 -25.21 32.99 -8.29
CA ILE A 420 -24.50 32.20 -9.32
C ILE A 420 -23.00 32.54 -9.32
N LYS A 421 -22.65 33.83 -9.25
CA LYS A 421 -21.24 34.25 -9.17
C LYS A 421 -20.54 33.73 -7.91
N ARG A 422 -21.24 33.72 -6.78
CA ARG A 422 -20.72 33.17 -5.51
C ARG A 422 -20.48 31.66 -5.62
N LEU A 423 -21.43 30.91 -6.16
CA LEU A 423 -21.33 29.46 -6.37
C LEU A 423 -20.20 29.11 -7.34
N VAL A 424 -20.07 29.83 -8.45
CA VAL A 424 -18.93 29.66 -9.39
C VAL A 424 -17.59 29.92 -8.69
N SER A 425 -17.50 30.94 -7.83
CA SER A 425 -16.29 31.19 -7.04
C SER A 425 -16.02 30.07 -6.03
N LEU A 426 -17.05 29.46 -5.45
CA LEU A 426 -16.91 28.34 -4.52
C LEU A 426 -16.46 27.06 -5.25
N ALA A 427 -17.07 26.75 -6.40
CA ALA A 427 -16.67 25.64 -7.27
C ALA A 427 -15.20 25.77 -7.68
N ALA A 428 -14.78 26.95 -8.18
CA ALA A 428 -13.39 27.20 -8.54
C ALA A 428 -12.41 27.01 -7.36
N LYS A 429 -12.81 27.37 -6.14
CA LYS A 429 -11.99 27.13 -4.93
C LYS A 429 -11.87 25.65 -4.59
N LEU A 430 -12.94 24.86 -4.78
CA LEU A 430 -12.93 23.42 -4.55
C LEU A 430 -12.12 22.68 -5.62
N GLU A 431 -12.24 23.07 -6.89
CA GLU A 431 -11.42 22.57 -7.99
C GLU A 431 -9.94 22.86 -7.76
N GLU A 432 -9.60 24.09 -7.35
CA GLU A 432 -8.23 24.46 -7.03
C GLU A 432 -7.69 23.64 -5.85
N ARG A 433 -8.51 23.41 -4.81
CA ARG A 433 -8.14 22.54 -3.70
C ARG A 433 -7.91 21.09 -4.15
N GLN A 434 -8.69 20.59 -5.10
CA GLN A 434 -8.51 19.27 -5.69
C GLN A 434 -7.21 19.19 -6.50
N LYS A 435 -6.88 20.23 -7.28
CA LYS A 435 -5.64 20.34 -8.06
C LYS A 435 -4.39 20.45 -7.18
N GLN A 436 -4.41 21.30 -6.16
CA GLN A 436 -3.33 21.39 -5.15
C GLN A 436 -3.18 20.09 -4.35
N GLY A 437 -4.22 19.25 -4.35
CA GLY A 437 -4.24 17.94 -3.72
C GLY A 437 -3.13 17.02 -4.22
N TYR A 438 -2.77 17.03 -5.51
CA TYR A 438 -1.82 16.08 -6.12
C TYR A 438 -0.35 16.23 -5.69
N THR A 439 -0.08 16.90 -4.57
CA THR A 439 1.26 17.06 -4.02
C THR A 439 1.77 15.75 -3.41
N THR A 440 2.97 15.34 -3.79
CA THR A 440 3.64 14.16 -3.23
C THR A 440 4.17 14.42 -1.83
N THR A 441 4.25 13.39 -0.99
CA THR A 441 4.78 13.52 0.39
C THR A 441 6.21 13.01 0.46
N PRO A 442 7.20 13.84 0.86
CA PRO A 442 8.59 13.41 0.95
C PRO A 442 8.77 12.18 1.86
N VAL A 443 9.63 11.25 1.42
CA VAL A 443 10.09 10.13 2.25
C VAL A 443 11.48 10.46 2.76
N ARG A 444 11.70 10.24 4.06
CA ARG A 444 13.01 10.41 4.66
C ARG A 444 13.93 9.27 4.23
N MET A 445 14.98 9.61 3.50
CA MET A 445 16.10 8.72 3.25
C MET A 445 17.12 8.82 4.38
N LEU A 446 17.56 7.69 4.90
CA LEU A 446 18.62 7.58 5.88
C LEU A 446 19.97 7.88 5.23
N ASP A 447 20.79 8.69 5.90
CA ASP A 447 22.13 8.97 5.42
C ASP A 447 23.05 7.75 5.58
N ARG A 448 23.82 7.42 4.53
CA ARG A 448 24.71 6.25 4.53
C ARG A 448 25.77 6.31 5.62
N LYS A 449 26.34 7.49 5.89
CA LYS A 449 27.51 7.68 6.77
C LYS A 449 27.13 7.95 8.23
N ASN A 450 25.97 8.56 8.47
CA ASN A 450 25.51 9.02 9.78
C ASN A 450 24.48 8.08 10.42
N THR A 451 24.13 6.98 9.75
CA THR A 451 23.20 5.97 10.29
C THR A 451 23.96 4.83 10.96
N ASN A 452 23.56 4.48 12.19
CA ASN A 452 24.00 3.24 12.83
C ASN A 452 23.22 2.03 12.28
N TRP A 453 23.71 1.46 11.17
CA TRP A 453 23.08 0.34 10.47
C TRP A 453 22.96 -0.92 11.33
N THR A 454 23.93 -1.16 12.22
CA THR A 454 23.88 -2.28 13.16
C THR A 454 22.70 -2.13 14.13
N GLN A 455 22.57 -0.95 14.73
CA GLN A 455 21.47 -0.64 15.66
C GLN A 455 20.12 -0.69 14.94
N LEU A 456 20.02 -0.17 13.71
CA LEU A 456 18.81 -0.24 12.89
C LEU A 456 18.32 -1.68 12.72
N ARG A 457 19.20 -2.60 12.30
CA ARG A 457 18.83 -4.00 12.15
C ARG A 457 18.43 -4.65 13.47
N GLY A 458 19.12 -4.30 14.56
CA GLY A 458 18.79 -4.76 15.92
C GLY A 458 17.39 -4.31 16.37
N GLU A 459 17.09 -3.02 16.22
CA GLU A 459 15.80 -2.43 16.59
C GLU A 459 14.65 -2.96 15.75
N LEU A 460 14.84 -3.09 14.43
CA LEU A 460 13.84 -3.71 13.55
C LEU A 460 13.54 -5.16 13.93
N THR A 461 14.55 -5.92 14.34
CA THR A 461 14.38 -7.30 14.78
C THR A 461 13.64 -7.36 16.13
N ARG A 462 14.05 -6.52 17.08
CA ARG A 462 13.49 -6.46 18.44
C ARG A 462 12.02 -6.04 18.44
N ARG A 463 11.66 -5.06 17.59
CA ARG A 463 10.32 -4.47 17.52
C ARG A 463 9.48 -5.00 16.36
N TRP A 464 9.89 -6.09 15.70
CA TRP A 464 9.20 -6.64 14.52
C TRP A 464 7.71 -6.92 14.75
N GLY A 465 7.34 -7.37 15.96
CA GLY A 465 5.94 -7.62 16.34
C GLY A 465 5.08 -6.35 16.45
N GLU A 466 5.70 -5.20 16.74
CA GLU A 466 5.06 -3.89 16.89
C GLU A 466 4.87 -3.15 15.56
N LEU A 467 5.45 -3.66 14.47
CA LEU A 467 5.46 -3.03 13.14
C LEU A 467 4.62 -3.83 12.13
N PRO A 468 3.30 -3.97 12.31
CA PRO A 468 2.46 -4.76 11.41
C PRO A 468 2.47 -4.20 9.97
N GLY A 469 2.58 -2.88 9.80
CA GLY A 469 2.71 -2.26 8.48
C GLY A 469 3.99 -2.67 7.76
N LEU A 470 5.11 -2.81 8.48
CA LEU A 470 6.39 -3.23 7.91
C LEU A 470 6.38 -4.71 7.53
N ARG A 471 5.72 -5.55 8.36
CA ARG A 471 5.42 -6.95 8.04
C ARG A 471 4.60 -7.06 6.75
N ASN A 472 3.57 -6.21 6.60
CA ASN A 472 2.76 -6.19 5.39
C ASN A 472 3.58 -5.71 4.18
N ARG A 473 4.37 -4.66 4.33
CA ARG A 473 5.26 -4.11 3.30
C ARG A 473 6.20 -5.19 2.76
N ARG A 474 6.87 -5.95 3.63
CA ARG A 474 7.73 -7.09 3.24
C ARG A 474 6.95 -8.14 2.44
N ARG A 475 5.75 -8.50 2.89
CA ARG A 475 4.89 -9.47 2.19
C ARG A 475 4.50 -8.99 0.80
N ILE A 476 4.01 -7.75 0.70
CA ILE A 476 3.59 -7.15 -0.57
C ILE A 476 4.78 -7.01 -1.52
N TRP A 477 5.96 -6.61 -1.01
CA TRP A 477 7.19 -6.58 -1.79
C TRP A 477 7.49 -7.94 -2.44
N ASN A 478 7.43 -9.02 -1.67
CA ASN A 478 7.65 -10.37 -2.20
C ASN A 478 6.62 -10.73 -3.28
N ASN A 479 5.35 -10.35 -3.10
CA ASN A 479 4.34 -10.51 -4.14
C ASN A 479 4.72 -9.71 -5.40
N CYS A 480 5.17 -8.46 -5.27
CA CYS A 480 5.60 -7.66 -6.42
C CYS A 480 6.78 -8.30 -7.17
N GLN A 481 7.77 -8.84 -6.44
CA GLN A 481 8.89 -9.55 -7.06
C GLN A 481 8.43 -10.78 -7.84
N GLU A 482 7.46 -11.53 -7.30
CA GLU A 482 6.86 -12.69 -7.96
C GLU A 482 6.04 -12.28 -9.20
N ILE A 483 5.20 -11.24 -9.09
CA ILE A 483 4.44 -10.66 -10.20
C ILE A 483 5.37 -10.34 -11.36
N MET A 484 6.45 -9.60 -11.08
CA MET A 484 7.44 -9.22 -12.08
C MET A 484 8.20 -10.43 -12.63
N GLY A 485 8.56 -11.41 -11.78
CA GLY A 485 9.23 -12.64 -12.20
C GLY A 485 8.37 -13.51 -13.11
N ARG A 486 7.05 -13.58 -12.86
CA ARG A 486 6.11 -14.30 -13.73
C ARG A 486 5.84 -13.55 -15.03
N ALA A 487 5.74 -12.23 -14.96
CA ALA A 487 5.53 -11.40 -16.14
C ALA A 487 6.66 -11.54 -17.18
N GLU A 488 7.90 -11.74 -16.73
CA GLU A 488 9.06 -12.00 -17.60
C GLU A 488 9.00 -13.34 -18.35
N ILE A 489 8.23 -14.32 -17.86
CA ILE A 489 8.13 -15.66 -18.45
C ILE A 489 7.03 -15.73 -19.52
N ILE A 490 6.15 -14.72 -19.57
CA ILE A 490 5.06 -14.64 -20.55
C ILE A 490 5.69 -14.32 -21.92
N PRO A 491 5.63 -15.22 -22.92
CA PRO A 491 6.05 -14.89 -24.27
C PRO A 491 5.10 -13.81 -24.80
N TYR A 492 5.66 -12.69 -25.27
CA TYR A 492 4.91 -11.64 -25.96
C TYR A 492 4.40 -12.11 -27.31
#